data_AF-A0A1I7M1Y8-F1
#
_entry.id   AF-A0A1I7M1Y8-F1
#
_cell.length_a   1.000
_cell.length_b   1.000
_cell.length_c   1.000
_cell.angle_alpha   90.00
_cell.angle_beta   90.00
_cell.angle_gamma   90.00
#
_symmetry.space_group_name_H-M   'P 1'
#
loop_
_entity.id
_entity.type
_entity.pdbx_description
1 polymer ?
#
loop_
_entity_poly.entity_id
_entity_poly.type
_entity_poly.pdbx_seq_one_letter_code
_entity_poly.pdbx_strand_id
1 'polypeptide(L)'
;MSAQTAIAILDSMFDLFKEMGSGIALDLNWLAIARRLQQVRAQAVWSADLDFVATKLKAHAAHYAATYRPPLGSEAISKANADRLDDVVRQYSILRAHLEQQLPAS
;
A
#
# COMPACT_ATOMS: atom_id res chain seq x y z
N MET A 1 -15.78 -13.85 -6.03
CA MET A 1 -15.57 -12.78 -5.03
C MET A 1 -15.38 -13.44 -3.67
N SER A 2 -14.28 -13.14 -2.99
CA SER A 2 -13.89 -13.69 -1.69
C SER A 2 -13.07 -12.65 -0.95
N ALA A 3 -13.55 -12.22 0.22
CA ALA A 3 -12.83 -11.27 1.07
C ALA A 3 -11.49 -11.84 1.55
N GLN A 4 -11.40 -13.15 1.85
CA GLN A 4 -10.12 -13.82 2.12
C GLN A 4 -9.14 -13.71 0.95
N THR A 5 -9.59 -13.93 -0.29
CA THR A 5 -8.71 -13.80 -1.47
C THR A 5 -8.27 -12.36 -1.68
N ALA A 6 -9.16 -11.39 -1.46
CA ALA A 6 -8.83 -9.97 -1.52
C ALA A 6 -7.75 -9.60 -0.48
N ILE A 7 -7.88 -10.09 0.76
CA ILE A 7 -6.89 -9.88 1.82
C ILE A 7 -5.56 -10.54 1.45
N ALA A 8 -5.55 -11.77 0.92
CA ALA A 8 -4.30 -12.42 0.52
C ALA A 8 -3.56 -11.66 -0.60
N ILE A 9 -4.29 -11.11 -1.57
CA ILE A 9 -3.71 -10.26 -2.62
C ILE A 9 -3.16 -8.96 -2.00
N LEU A 10 -3.91 -8.35 -1.08
CA LEU A 10 -3.46 -7.15 -0.37
C LEU A 10 -2.20 -7.45 0.45
N ASP A 11 -2.17 -8.52 1.24
CA ASP A 11 -1.02 -8.91 2.06
C ASP A 11 0.24 -9.19 1.21
N SER A 12 0.08 -9.64 -0.05
CA SER A 12 1.20 -9.78 -1.00
C SER A 12 1.88 -8.45 -1.41
N MET A 13 1.28 -7.29 -1.09
CA MET A 13 1.90 -5.99 -1.32
C MET A 13 2.99 -5.67 -0.30
N PHE A 14 3.03 -6.37 0.85
CA PHE A 14 3.92 -6.02 1.95
C PHE A 14 5.40 -6.05 1.56
N ASP A 15 5.78 -6.98 0.68
CA ASP A 15 7.15 -7.04 0.17
C ASP A 15 7.50 -5.84 -0.71
N LEU A 16 6.52 -5.24 -1.40
CA LEU A 16 6.75 -4.00 -2.14
C LEU A 16 7.10 -2.84 -1.21
N PHE A 17 6.50 -2.76 -0.02
CA PHE A 17 6.83 -1.70 0.94
C PHE A 17 8.27 -1.82 1.45
N LYS A 18 8.77 -3.05 1.63
CA LYS A 18 10.18 -3.29 1.99
C LYS A 18 11.13 -2.81 0.89
N GLU A 19 10.83 -3.15 -0.36
CA GLU A 19 11.63 -2.71 -1.52
C GLU A 19 11.55 -1.19 -1.72
N MET A 20 10.37 -0.59 -1.50
CA MET A 20 10.23 0.86 -1.54
C MET A 20 11.06 1.52 -0.43
N GLY A 21 11.04 0.98 0.78
CA GLY A 21 11.85 1.46 1.90
C GLY A 21 13.36 1.46 1.63
N SER A 22 13.84 0.53 0.83
CA SER A 22 15.25 0.48 0.40
C SER A 22 15.57 1.37 -0.79
N GLY A 23 14.58 2.07 -1.36
CA GLY A 23 14.75 2.92 -2.54
C GLY A 23 14.84 2.16 -3.85
N ILE A 24 14.55 0.85 -3.86
CA ILE A 24 14.70 0.00 -5.02
C ILE A 24 13.44 0.08 -5.89
N ALA A 25 13.65 0.30 -7.19
CA ALA A 25 12.61 0.18 -8.23
C ALA A 25 11.30 0.93 -7.91
N LEU A 26 11.40 2.12 -7.31
CA LEU A 26 10.25 2.86 -6.78
C LEU A 26 9.12 3.06 -7.79
N ASP A 27 9.46 3.36 -9.04
CA ASP A 27 8.50 3.52 -10.14
C ASP A 27 7.76 2.23 -10.48
N LEU A 28 8.45 1.09 -10.43
CA LEU A 28 7.85 -0.21 -10.66
C LEU A 28 6.97 -0.63 -9.48
N ASN A 29 7.40 -0.32 -8.27
CA ASN A 29 6.72 -0.73 -7.06
C ASN A 29 5.40 0.01 -6.82
N TRP A 30 5.32 1.33 -7.07
CA TRP A 30 4.02 2.02 -6.98
C TRP A 30 3.04 1.55 -8.08
N LEU A 31 3.53 1.23 -9.28
CA LEU A 31 2.70 0.64 -10.34
C LEU A 31 2.21 -0.76 -9.95
N ALA A 32 3.07 -1.56 -9.31
CA ALA A 32 2.71 -2.88 -8.81
C ALA A 32 1.63 -2.82 -7.70
N ILE A 33 1.69 -1.81 -6.82
CA ILE A 33 0.62 -1.52 -5.85
C ILE A 33 -0.70 -1.25 -6.60
N ALA A 34 -0.68 -0.36 -7.60
CA ALA A 34 -1.88 -0.02 -8.36
C ALA A 34 -2.51 -1.25 -9.06
N ARG A 35 -1.68 -2.15 -9.61
CA ARG A 35 -2.15 -3.39 -10.24
C ARG A 35 -2.77 -4.35 -9.23
N ARG A 36 -2.13 -4.54 -8.07
CA ARG A 36 -2.67 -5.40 -7.03
C ARG A 36 -3.98 -4.84 -6.46
N LEU A 37 -4.12 -3.52 -6.34
CA LEU A 37 -5.39 -2.89 -5.91
C LEU A 37 -6.55 -3.19 -6.88
N GLN A 38 -6.27 -3.25 -8.18
CA GLN A 38 -7.27 -3.69 -9.17
C GLN A 38 -7.67 -5.15 -8.97
N GLN A 39 -6.72 -6.03 -8.61
CA GLN A 39 -7.01 -7.42 -8.29
C GLN A 39 -7.82 -7.57 -7.00
N VAL A 40 -7.51 -6.78 -5.95
CA VAL A 40 -8.30 -6.72 -4.71
C VAL A 40 -9.75 -6.30 -5.03
N ARG A 41 -9.92 -5.25 -5.84
CA ARG A 41 -11.24 -4.76 -6.28
C ARG A 41 -12.08 -5.82 -6.99
N ALA A 42 -11.45 -6.70 -7.77
CA ALA A 42 -12.14 -7.80 -8.42
C ALA A 42 -12.61 -8.90 -7.46
N GLN A 43 -12.08 -8.96 -6.23
CA GLN A 43 -12.36 -10.02 -5.27
C GLN A 43 -13.24 -9.58 -4.09
N ALA A 44 -13.23 -8.29 -3.72
CA ALA A 44 -13.98 -7.76 -2.59
C ALA A 44 -15.32 -7.12 -2.99
N VAL A 45 -16.23 -6.96 -2.03
CA VAL A 45 -17.37 -6.06 -2.19
C VAL A 45 -16.83 -4.63 -2.14
N TRP A 46 -16.83 -3.94 -3.29
CA TRP A 46 -16.15 -2.66 -3.43
C TRP A 46 -17.05 -1.48 -3.07
N SER A 47 -16.84 -0.89 -1.89
CA SER A 47 -17.56 0.29 -1.42
C SER A 47 -16.87 1.59 -1.82
N ALA A 48 -17.56 2.72 -1.64
CA ALA A 48 -16.97 4.05 -1.82
C ALA A 48 -15.81 4.31 -0.84
N ASP A 49 -15.92 3.82 0.41
CA ASP A 49 -14.85 3.94 1.40
C ASP A 49 -13.59 3.18 0.98
N LEU A 50 -13.75 1.95 0.48
CA LEU A 50 -12.63 1.16 -0.07
C LEU A 50 -11.99 1.86 -1.27
N ASP A 51 -12.80 2.44 -2.15
CA ASP A 51 -12.31 3.19 -3.32
C ASP A 51 -11.50 4.42 -2.90
N PHE A 52 -11.98 5.16 -1.91
CA PHE A 52 -11.31 6.33 -1.35
C PHE A 52 -9.96 5.97 -0.70
N VAL A 53 -9.95 4.94 0.15
CA VAL A 53 -8.72 4.49 0.82
C VAL A 53 -7.72 3.90 -0.18
N ALA A 54 -8.18 3.12 -1.16
CA ALA A 54 -7.31 2.59 -2.22
C ALA A 54 -6.69 3.71 -3.06
N THR A 55 -7.46 4.76 -3.35
CA THR A 55 -6.96 5.95 -4.06
C THR A 55 -5.90 6.68 -3.23
N LYS A 56 -6.12 6.85 -1.92
CA LYS A 56 -5.10 7.42 -1.01
C LYS A 56 -3.84 6.58 -0.96
N LEU A 57 -3.96 5.26 -0.80
CA LEU A 57 -2.82 4.35 -0.80
C LEU A 57 -1.97 4.53 -2.07
N LYS A 58 -2.61 4.54 -3.24
CA LYS A 58 -1.92 4.77 -4.52
C LYS A 58 -1.26 6.15 -4.57
N ALA A 59 -1.94 7.20 -4.13
CA ALA A 59 -1.40 8.56 -4.13
C ALA A 59 -0.20 8.71 -3.20
N HIS A 60 -0.25 8.16 -1.99
CA HIS A 60 0.87 8.16 -1.05
C HIS A 60 2.05 7.33 -1.58
N ALA A 61 1.81 6.17 -2.20
CA ALA A 61 2.87 5.37 -2.81
C ALA A 61 3.57 6.11 -3.97
N ALA A 62 2.79 6.76 -4.83
CA ALA A 62 3.34 7.58 -5.93
C ALA A 62 4.10 8.81 -5.39
N HIS A 63 3.58 9.47 -4.35
CA HIS A 63 4.25 10.60 -3.72
C HIS A 63 5.56 10.19 -3.06
N TYR A 64 5.57 9.04 -2.37
CA TYR A 64 6.79 8.46 -1.79
C TYR A 64 7.84 8.23 -2.88
N ALA A 65 7.46 7.55 -3.97
CA ALA A 65 8.37 7.27 -5.08
C ALA A 65 8.97 8.56 -5.67
N ALA A 66 8.15 9.59 -5.86
CA ALA A 66 8.56 10.87 -6.42
C ALA A 66 9.42 11.73 -5.48
N THR A 67 9.32 11.54 -4.16
CA THR A 67 9.99 12.40 -3.16
C THR A 67 11.08 11.69 -2.37
N TYR A 68 11.31 10.41 -2.64
CA TYR A 68 12.38 9.64 -2.04
C TYR A 68 13.74 10.29 -2.30
N ARG A 69 14.55 10.34 -1.26
CA ARG A 69 15.95 10.77 -1.37
C ARG A 69 16.87 9.69 -0.83
N PRO A 70 17.90 9.26 -1.56
CA PRO A 70 18.91 8.34 -1.03
C PRO A 70 19.51 8.90 0.27
N PRO A 71 19.55 8.14 1.37
CA PRO A 71 20.01 8.66 2.66
C PRO A 71 21.47 9.11 2.67
N LEU A 72 22.36 8.43 1.93
CA LEU A 72 23.80 8.75 1.85
C LEU A 72 24.46 9.02 3.23
N GLY A 73 24.07 8.26 4.26
CA GLY A 73 24.54 8.43 5.63
C GLY A 73 23.82 9.48 6.48
N SER A 74 22.86 10.22 5.91
CA SER A 74 22.04 11.19 6.64
C SER A 74 20.87 10.54 7.38
N GLU A 75 20.93 10.54 8.70
CA GLU A 75 19.85 10.06 9.56
C GLU A 75 18.55 10.86 9.37
N ALA A 76 18.65 12.17 9.15
CA ALA A 76 17.48 13.02 8.90
C ALA A 76 16.74 12.63 7.62
N ILE A 77 17.47 12.26 6.56
CA ILE A 77 16.87 11.78 5.31
C ILE A 77 16.28 10.38 5.51
N SER A 78 17.00 9.48 6.20
CA SER A 78 16.47 8.15 6.55
C SER A 78 15.15 8.24 7.29
N LYS A 79 15.08 9.10 8.32
CA LYS A 79 13.87 9.34 9.10
C LYS A 79 12.74 9.91 8.23
N ALA A 80 13.02 10.93 7.42
CA ALA A 80 12.02 11.52 6.54
C ALA A 80 11.46 10.52 5.50
N ASN A 81 12.29 9.58 5.01
CA ASN A 81 11.80 8.51 4.15
C ASN A 81 10.95 7.51 4.95
N ALA A 82 11.37 7.10 6.15
CA ALA A 82 10.60 6.21 7.00
C ALA A 82 9.20 6.80 7.31
N ASP A 83 9.14 8.06 7.72
CA ASP A 83 7.89 8.76 8.04
C ASP A 83 6.91 8.77 6.85
N ARG A 84 7.42 8.98 5.62
CA ARG A 84 6.59 8.93 4.41
C ARG A 84 6.16 7.52 4.03
N LEU A 85 7.01 6.52 4.26
CA LEU A 85 6.64 5.12 4.02
C LEU A 85 5.55 4.68 5.01
N ASP A 86 5.62 5.14 6.26
CA ASP A 86 4.60 4.87 7.27
C ASP A 86 3.22 5.42 6.85
N ASP A 87 3.17 6.55 6.15
CA ASP A 87 1.91 7.05 5.58
C ASP A 87 1.32 6.10 4.52
N VAL A 88 2.16 5.45 3.70
CA VAL A 88 1.73 4.43 2.73
C VAL A 88 1.18 3.21 3.48
N VAL A 89 1.94 2.71 4.46
CA VAL A 89 1.56 1.55 5.28
C VAL A 89 0.28 1.83 6.07
N ARG A 90 0.06 3.07 6.53
CA ARG A 90 -1.17 3.47 7.22
C ARG A 90 -2.40 3.28 6.32
N GLN A 91 -2.35 3.74 5.06
CA GLN A 91 -3.49 3.57 4.14
C GLN A 91 -3.73 2.09 3.81
N TYR A 92 -2.65 1.31 3.68
CA TYR A 92 -2.74 -0.14 3.54
C TYR A 92 -3.48 -0.79 4.73
N SER A 93 -3.13 -0.45 5.96
CA SER A 93 -3.75 -1.02 7.16
C SER A 93 -5.23 -0.67 7.27
N ILE A 94 -5.61 0.56 6.91
CA ILE A 94 -7.02 0.98 6.85
C ILE A 94 -7.77 0.16 5.80
N LEU A 95 -7.19 -0.01 4.61
CA LEU A 95 -7.81 -0.80 3.54
C LEU A 95 -8.00 -2.26 3.98
N ARG A 96 -7.00 -2.84 4.64
CA ARG A 96 -7.04 -4.21 5.17
C ARG A 96 -8.14 -4.37 6.21
N ALA A 97 -8.27 -3.43 7.15
CA ALA A 97 -9.33 -3.45 8.16
C ALA A 97 -10.74 -3.42 7.54
N HIS A 98 -10.95 -2.64 6.47
CA HIS A 98 -12.23 -2.64 5.75
C HIS A 98 -12.51 -3.98 5.04
N LEU A 99 -11.49 -4.66 4.51
CA LEU A 99 -11.67 -5.99 3.93
C LEU A 99 -11.96 -7.04 5.00
N GLU A 100 -11.34 -6.94 6.17
CA GLU A 100 -11.59 -7.84 7.31
C GLU A 100 -13.03 -7.76 7.83
N GLN A 101 -13.66 -6.59 7.76
CA GLN A 101 -15.08 -6.43 8.11
C GLN A 101 -16.03 -7.19 7.17
N GLN A 102 -15.55 -7.61 5.99
CA GLN A 102 -16.33 -8.42 5.04
C GLN A 102 -16.22 -9.92 5.30
N LEU A 103 -15.37 -10.34 6.24
CA LEU A 103 -15.27 -11.74 6.62
C LEU A 103 -16.55 -12.16 7.35
N PRO A 104 -17.00 -13.42 7.18
CA PRO A 104 -18.09 -13.95 7.99
C PRO A 104 -17.70 -13.89 9.47
N ALA A 105 -18.67 -13.59 10.34
CA ALA A 105 -18.48 -13.80 11.77
C ALA A 105 -18.24 -15.30 12.01
N SER A 106 -17.07 -15.63 12.55
CA SER A 106 -16.68 -17.00 12.92
C SER A 106 -17.55 -17.58 14.02
#